data_AF-A0A7R9DND9-F1
#
_entry.id   AF-A0A7R9DND9-F1
#
_cell.length_a   1.000
_cell.length_b   1.000
_cell.length_c   1.000
_cell.angle_alpha   90.00
_cell.angle_beta   90.00
_cell.angle_gamma   90.00
#
_symmetry.space_group_name_H-M   'P 1'
#
loop_
_entity.id
_entity.type
_entity.pdbx_description
1 polymer ?
#
loop_
_entity_poly.entity_id
_entity_poly.type
_entity_poly.pdbx_seq_one_letter_code
_entity_poly.pdbx_strand_id
1 'polypeptide(L)' 'MSSWGKGNVFVNGFNIGRYFNAGPTKTMYIPAPLLTSGSNEIVVFELFAAASELRFSDVPILG' A
#
# COMPACT_ATOMS: atom_id res chain seq x y z
N MET A 1 2.70 4.43 -3.04
CA MET A 1 2.18 5.35 -2.00
C MET A 1 2.73 6.79 -2.10
N SER A 2 3.50 7.15 -3.13
CA SER A 2 4.05 8.51 -3.29
C SER A 2 3.00 9.63 -3.44
N SER A 3 1.79 9.29 -3.88
CA SER A 3 0.67 10.23 -4.06
C SER A 3 -0.30 10.28 -2.87
N TRP A 4 -0.06 9.47 -1.83
CA TRP A 4 -0.92 9.37 -0.65
C TRP A 4 -0.28 10.12 0.54
N GLY A 5 -1.03 10.47 1.58
CA GLY A 5 -0.48 11.13 2.77
C GLY A 5 0.23 10.18 3.74
N LYS A 6 -0.49 9.65 4.74
CA LYS A 6 0.06 8.78 5.80
C LYS A 6 -1.01 7.84 6.37
N GLY A 7 -0.74 6.55 6.38
CA GLY A 7 -1.76 5.60 6.79
C GLY A 7 -1.27 4.17 6.99
N ASN A 8 -2.22 3.24 6.96
CA ASN A 8 -1.97 1.79 6.95
C ASN A 8 -2.64 1.16 5.73
N VAL A 9 -2.07 0.07 5.23
CA VAL A 9 -2.64 -0.71 4.12
C VAL A 9 -2.96 -2.12 4.61
N PHE A 10 -4.11 -2.63 4.17
CA PHE A 10 -4.55 -3.99 4.40
C PHE A 10 -4.75 -4.70 3.06
N VAL A 11 -4.35 -5.97 2.99
CA VAL A 11 -4.56 -6.85 1.83
C VAL A 11 -5.33 -8.07 2.33
N ASN A 12 -6.55 -8.27 1.82
CA ASN A 12 -7.44 -9.35 2.25
C ASN A 12 -7.58 -9.43 3.78
N GLY A 13 -7.78 -8.28 4.43
CA GLY A 13 -7.91 -8.16 5.89
C GLY A 13 -6.58 -8.19 6.68
N PHE A 14 -5.45 -8.50 6.05
CA PHE A 14 -4.14 -8.52 6.71
C PHE A 14 -3.45 -7.15 6.64
N ASN A 15 -3.04 -6.58 7.78
CA ASN A 15 -2.32 -5.31 7.84
C ASN A 15 -0.87 -5.48 7.37
N ILE A 16 -0.51 -4.92 6.22
CA ILE A 16 0.85 -4.98 5.66
C ILE A 16 1.78 -3.87 6.17
N GLY A 17 1.24 -2.96 7.00
CA GLY A 17 2.01 -1.96 7.72
C GLY A 17 1.67 -0.51 7.33
N ARG A 18 2.54 0.39 7.81
CA ARG A 18 2.39 1.84 7.68
C ARG A 18 3.08 2.36 6.43
N TYR A 19 2.43 3.29 5.73
CA TYR A 19 3.07 4.13 4.72
C TYR A 19 3.12 5.58 5.19
N PHE A 20 4.11 6.32 4.71
CA PHE A 20 4.14 7.78 4.85
C PHE A 20 4.90 8.39 3.69
N ASN A 21 4.27 9.30 2.95
CA ASN A 21 4.92 9.93 1.80
C ASN A 21 6.09 10.86 2.16
N ALA A 22 6.30 11.21 3.43
CA ALA A 22 7.55 11.90 3.81
C ALA A 22 8.77 10.98 3.83
N GLY A 23 8.59 9.67 4.04
CA GLY A 23 9.70 8.71 4.18
C GLY A 23 10.37 8.35 2.86
N PRO A 24 11.55 7.69 2.90
CA PRO A 24 12.26 7.24 1.70
C PRO A 24 11.50 6.10 1.01
N THR A 25 10.88 5.21 1.79
CA THR A 25 10.04 4.13 1.27
C THR A 25 8.72 4.66 0.73
N LYS A 26 8.49 4.47 -0.58
CA LYS A 26 7.26 4.88 -1.29
C LYS A 26 6.38 3.71 -1.73
N THR A 27 6.83 2.48 -1.55
CA THR A 27 6.10 1.25 -1.89
C THR A 27 5.92 0.36 -0.67
N MET A 28 4.78 -0.34 -0.60
CA MET A 28 4.53 -1.36 0.41
C MET A 28 4.68 -2.74 -0.24
N TYR A 29 5.46 -3.63 0.37
CA TYR A 29 5.60 -4.99 -0.12
C TYR A 29 4.32 -5.80 0.19
N ILE A 30 3.82 -6.54 -0.80
CA ILE A 30 2.71 -7.46 -0.65
C ILE A 30 3.26 -8.88 -0.86
N PRO A 31 3.40 -9.67 0.22
CA PRO A 31 3.77 -11.08 0.09
C PRO A 31 2.76 -11.85 -0.75
N ALA A 32 3.25 -12.69 -1.67
CA ALA A 32 2.40 -13.54 -2.51
C ALA A 32 1.36 -14.38 -1.73
N PRO A 33 1.64 -14.91 -0.52
CA PRO A 33 0.64 -15.65 0.26
C PRO A 33 -0.56 -14.84 0.73
N LEU A 34 -0.50 -13.50 0.72
CA LEU A 34 -1.64 -12.65 1.03
C LEU A 34 -2.58 -12.48 -0.17
N LEU A 35 -2.14 -12.84 -1.38
CA LEU A 35 -2.93 -12.73 -2.60
C LEU A 35 -3.63 -14.04 -2.93
N THR A 36 -4.80 -13.93 -3.55
CA THR A 36 -5.57 -15.05 -4.08
C THR A 36 -5.73 -14.92 -5.59
N SER A 37 -5.92 -16.05 -6.28
CA SER A 37 -6.33 -16.02 -7.69
C SER A 37 -7.73 -15.43 -7.79
N GLY A 38 -7.89 -14.42 -8.66
CA GLY A 38 -9.17 -13.70 -8.83
C GLY A 38 -9.16 -12.36 -8.10
N SER A 39 -10.20 -12.11 -7.31
CA SER A 39 -10.39 -10.81 -6.65
C SER A 39 -9.62 -10.71 -5.34
N ASN A 40 -8.94 -9.59 -5.13
CA ASN A 40 -8.26 -9.24 -3.90
C ASN A 40 -8.79 -7.91 -3.39
N GLU A 41 -9.05 -7.82 -2.08
CA GLU A 41 -9.47 -6.59 -1.43
C GLU A 41 -8.24 -5.84 -0.89
N ILE A 42 -8.17 -4.55 -1.21
CA ILE A 42 -7.14 -3.65 -0.71
C ILE A 42 -7.84 -2.51 0.01
N VAL A 43 -7.59 -2.41 1.32
CA VAL A 43 -8.15 -1.33 2.14
C VAL A 43 -7.01 -0.40 2.55
N VAL A 44 -7.17 0.89 2.28
CA VAL A 44 -6.21 1.92 2.71
C VAL A 44 -6.89 2.81 3.73
N PHE A 45 -6.36 2.81 4.95
CA PHE A 45 -6.76 3.76 5.98
C PHE A 45 -5.86 4.99 5.90
N GLU A 46 -6.41 6.11 5.43
CA GLU A 46 -5.67 7.36 5.20
C GLU A 46 -6.03 8.47 6.19
N LEU A 47 -5.00 9.19 6.69
CA LEU A 47 -5.13 10.24 7.70
C LEU A 47 -5.20 11.67 7.16
N PHE A 48 -4.67 11.95 5.96
CA PHE A 48 -4.52 13.33 5.45
C PHE A 48 -5.12 13.56 4.06
N ALA A 49 -4.52 12.98 3.02
CA ALA A 49 -4.89 13.14 1.62
C ALA A 49 -4.86 11.79 0.91
N ALA A 50 -6.04 11.30 0.54
CA ALA A 50 -6.19 10.10 -0.28
C ALA A 50 -5.92 10.43 -1.75
N ALA A 51 -5.27 9.50 -2.47
CA ALA A 51 -5.21 9.56 -3.92
C ALA A 51 -6.44 8.84 -4.52
N SER A 52 -6.71 9.09 -5.80
CA SER A 52 -7.81 8.44 -6.53
C SER A 52 -7.47 7.03 -7.02
N GLU A 53 -6.19 6.64 -7.00
CA GLU A 53 -5.72 5.38 -7.55
C GLU A 53 -4.59 4.75 -6.72
N LEU A 54 -4.50 3.42 -6.82
CA LEU A 54 -3.39 2.61 -6.34
C LEU A 54 -2.65 2.01 -7.55
N ARG A 55 -1.32 1.97 -7.47
CA ARG A 55 -0.46 1.37 -8.49
C ARG A 55 0.39 0.27 -7.86
N PHE A 56 0.43 -0.87 -8.53
CA PHE A 56 1.28 -2.01 -8.17
C PHE A 56 2.51 -2.03 -9.08
N SER A 57 3.64 -2.47 -8.55
CA SER A 57 4.94 -2.50 -9.23
C SER A 57 5.68 -3.75 -8.80
N ASP A 58 6.44 -4.33 -9.71
CA ASP A 58 7.38 -5.44 -9.45
C ASP A 58 8.72 -4.94 -8.87
N VAL A 59 9.00 -3.64 -8.94
CA VAL A 59 10.18 -2.99 -8.36
C VAL A 59 9.79 -2.06 -7.20
N PRO A 60 10.43 -2.16 -6.02
CA PRO A 60 10.17 -1.27 -4.89
C PRO A 60 10.89 0.07 -5.02
N ILE A 61 10.36 1.10 -4.35
CA ILE A 61 11.01 2.41 -4.15
C ILE A 61 11.25 2.54 -2.65
N LEU A 62 12.49 2.35 -2.21
CA LEU A 62 12.84 2.28 -0.78
C LEU A 62 13.58 3.52 -0.26
N GLY A 63 14.10 4.36 -1.16
CA GLY A 63 15.01 5.46 -0.87
C GLY A 63 16.14 5.51 -1.88
#